data_AF-A0A3D3FZX3-F1
#
_entry.id   AF-A0A3D3FZX3-F1
#
_cell.length_a   1.000
_cell.length_b   1.000
_cell.length_c   1.000
_cell.angle_alpha   90.00
_cell.angle_beta   90.00
_cell.angle_gamma   90.00
#
_symmetry.space_group_name_H-M   'P 1'
#
loop_
_entity.id
_entity.type
_entity.pdbx_description
1 polymer ?
#
loop_
_entity_poly.entity_id
_entity_poly.type
_entity_poly.pdbx_seq_one_letter_code
_entity_poly.pdbx_strand_id
1 'polypeptide(L)' 'MNEYQKMLHEIEAKKQELEQRIAAAVQAEVSLWQQENSLPIREVYIDLEDVSEMGSPKLYEVTGASVDIDFKP' A
#
# COMPACT_ATOMS: atom_id res chain seq x y z
N MET A 1 24.87 -7.79 -17.94
CA MET A 1 23.53 -7.22 -17.73
C MET A 1 23.45 -5.93 -18.52
N ASN A 2 22.46 -5.77 -19.42
CA ASN A 2 22.32 -4.55 -20.24
C ASN A 2 21.64 -3.42 -19.42
N GLU A 3 21.65 -2.20 -19.96
CA GLU A 3 21.08 -1.03 -19.26
C GLU A 3 19.59 -1.19 -18.95
N TYR A 4 18.83 -1.80 -19.87
CA TYR A 4 17.42 -2.09 -19.67
C TYR A 4 17.16 -3.03 -18.48
N GLN A 5 17.96 -4.09 -18.34
CA GLN A 5 17.87 -5.02 -17.21
C GLN A 5 18.20 -4.32 -15.89
N LYS A 6 19.21 -3.43 -15.86
CA LYS A 6 19.53 -2.65 -14.66
C LYS A 6 18.35 -1.77 -14.23
N MET A 7 17.75 -1.07 -15.18
CA MET A 7 16.57 -0.24 -14.92
C MET A 7 15.40 -1.06 -14.35
N LEU A 8 15.12 -2.24 -14.90
CA LEU A 8 14.08 -3.12 -14.37
C LEU A 8 14.37 -3.58 -12.93
N HIS A 9 15.63 -3.91 -12.63
CA HIS A 9 16.03 -4.27 -11.26
C HIS A 9 15.89 -3.10 -10.29
N GLU A 10 16.23 -1.87 -10.70
CA GLU A 10 16.05 -0.68 -9.86
C GLU A 10 14.58 -0.38 -9.60
N ILE A 11 13.70 -0.56 -10.61
CA ILE A 11 12.25 -0.40 -10.45
C ILE A 11 11.71 -1.43 -9.45
N GLU A 12 12.11 -2.69 -9.57
CA GLU A 12 11.65 -3.75 -8.65
C GLU A 12 12.14 -3.51 -7.22
N ALA A 13 13.39 -3.04 -7.04
CA ALA A 13 13.92 -2.71 -5.73
C ALA A 13 13.13 -1.56 -5.07
N LYS A 14 12.82 -0.50 -5.82
CA LYS A 14 12.00 0.63 -5.33
C LYS A 14 10.57 0.19 -4.99
N LYS A 15 9.99 -0.70 -5.79
CA LYS A 15 8.67 -1.29 -5.53
C LYS A 15 8.67 -2.06 -4.21
N GLN A 16 9.64 -2.96 -4.00
CA GLN A 16 9.74 -3.75 -2.78
C GLN A 16 9.99 -2.88 -1.53
N GLU A 17 10.82 -1.85 -1.66
CA GLU A 17 11.03 -0.88 -0.57
C GLU A 17 9.72 -0.19 -0.18
N LEU A 18 8.92 0.25 -1.17
CA LEU A 18 7.64 0.90 -0.91
C LEU A 18 6.63 -0.08 -0.28
N GLU A 19 6.54 -1.32 -0.78
CA GLU A 19 5.68 -2.37 -0.22
C GLU A 19 5.99 -2.62 1.26
N GLN A 20 7.28 -2.68 1.64
CA GLN A 20 7.71 -2.83 3.04
C GLN A 20 7.29 -1.65 3.91
N ARG A 21 7.44 -0.43 3.40
CA ARG A 21 7.06 0.80 4.12
C ARG A 21 5.56 0.89 4.35
N ILE A 22 4.76 0.55 3.33
CA ILE A 22 3.29 0.49 3.44
C ILE A 22 2.89 -0.58 4.47
N ALA A 23 3.45 -1.78 4.38
CA ALA A 23 3.16 -2.86 5.32
C ALA A 23 3.48 -2.46 6.77
N ALA A 24 4.60 -1.79 7.01
CA ALA A 24 4.97 -1.32 8.34
C ALA A 24 4.01 -0.25 8.88
N ALA A 25 3.58 0.70 8.04
CA ALA A 25 2.63 1.74 8.42
C ALA A 25 1.24 1.14 8.73
N VAL A 26 0.75 0.25 7.87
CA VAL A 26 -0.53 -0.45 8.07
C VAL A 26 -0.48 -1.33 9.31
N GLN A 27 0.61 -2.07 9.55
CA GLN A 27 0.77 -2.90 10.74
C GLN A 27 0.67 -2.07 12.03
N ALA A 28 1.30 -0.90 12.08
CA ALA A 28 1.26 -0.04 13.26
C ALA A 28 -0.17 0.40 13.60
N GLU A 29 -0.92 0.86 12.61
CA GLU A 29 -2.31 1.31 12.77
C GLU A 29 -3.24 0.14 13.13
N VAL A 30 -3.16 -0.97 12.38
CA VAL A 30 -3.96 -2.18 12.64
C VAL A 30 -3.68 -2.70 14.05
N SER A 31 -2.43 -2.74 14.50
CA SER A 31 -2.11 -3.25 15.85
C SER A 31 -2.75 -2.42 16.94
N LEU A 32 -2.65 -1.09 16.82
CA LEU A 32 -3.22 -0.15 17.78
C LEU A 32 -4.75 -0.31 17.82
N TRP A 33 -5.40 -0.24 16.64
CA TRP A 33 -6.85 -0.30 16.54
C TRP A 33 -7.43 -1.64 17.03
N GLN A 34 -6.82 -2.78 16.66
CA GLN A 34 -7.26 -4.09 17.13
C GLN A 34 -7.12 -4.24 18.66
N GLN A 35 -6.06 -3.68 19.25
CA GLN A 35 -5.88 -3.70 20.71
C GLN A 35 -6.97 -2.90 21.42
N GLU A 36 -7.33 -1.74 20.88
CA GLU A 36 -8.38 -0.87 21.44
C GLU A 36 -9.78 -1.48 21.31
N ASN A 37 -10.05 -2.19 20.20
CA ASN A 37 -11.41 -2.64 19.85
C ASN A 37 -11.64 -4.14 20.08
N SER A 38 -10.58 -4.93 20.30
CA SER A 38 -10.65 -6.39 20.41
C SER A 38 -11.33 -7.08 19.21
N LEU A 39 -11.21 -6.50 18.02
CA LEU A 39 -11.75 -7.02 16.77
C LEU A 39 -10.61 -7.37 15.79
N PRO A 40 -10.58 -8.58 15.22
CA PRO A 40 -9.54 -8.96 14.27
C PRO A 40 -9.84 -8.38 12.87
N ILE A 41 -8.88 -7.63 12.35
CA ILE A 41 -8.82 -7.19 10.95
C ILE A 41 -8.21 -8.31 10.12
N ARG A 42 -8.90 -8.68 9.05
CA ARG A 42 -8.47 -9.71 8.12
C ARG A 42 -7.64 -9.15 6.98
N GLU A 43 -8.16 -8.12 6.32
CA GLU A 43 -7.61 -7.56 5.09
C GLU A 43 -7.78 -6.03 5.10
N VAL A 44 -6.81 -5.33 4.51
CA VAL A 44 -6.85 -3.87 4.28
C VAL A 44 -6.58 -3.62 2.81
N TYR A 45 -7.46 -2.87 2.18
CA TYR A 45 -7.38 -2.43 0.79
C TYR A 45 -7.10 -0.94 0.77
N ILE A 46 -6.18 -0.50 -0.09
CA ILE A 46 -5.83 0.92 -0.27
C ILE A 46 -6.11 1.27 -1.72
N ASP A 47 -6.95 2.27 -1.93
CA ASP A 47 -7.34 2.74 -3.24
C ASP A 47 -6.47 3.94 -3.64
N LEU A 48 -5.96 3.90 -4.87
CA LEU A 48 -5.24 5.01 -5.48
C LEU A 48 -5.97 5.48 -6.73
N GLU A 49 -6.03 6.79 -6.91
CA GLU A 49 -6.59 7.42 -8.11
C GLU A 49 -5.50 8.17 -8.88
N ASP A 50 -5.58 8.12 -10.20
CA ASP A 50 -4.72 8.89 -11.09
C ASP A 50 -5.15 10.35 -11.09
N VAL A 51 -4.29 11.23 -10.58
CA VAL A 51 -4.53 12.68 -10.49
C VAL A 51 -3.69 13.45 -11.52
N SER A 52 -3.08 12.76 -12.48
CA SER A 52 -2.20 13.41 -13.47
C SER A 52 -2.96 14.31 -14.44
N GLU A 53 -2.39 15.49 -14.68
CA GLU A 53 -2.81 16.35 -15.77
C GLU A 53 -2.42 15.76 -17.13
N MET A 54 -3.19 16.08 -18.17
CA MET A 54 -2.93 15.57 -19.52
C MET A 54 -1.55 16.03 -20.02
N GLY A 55 -0.68 15.07 -20.35
CA GLY A 55 0.68 15.32 -20.83
C GLY A 55 1.76 15.35 -19.75
N SER A 56 1.39 15.24 -18.48
CA SER A 56 2.33 15.14 -17.35
C SER A 56 2.66 13.68 -17.01
N PRO A 57 3.80 13.42 -16.31
CA PRO A 57 4.07 12.11 -15.74
C PRO A 57 2.91 11.64 -14.84
N LYS A 58 2.67 10.33 -14.81
CA LYS A 58 1.64 9.74 -13.96
C LYS A 58 1.92 10.01 -12.49
N LEU A 59 0.89 10.45 -11.78
CA LEU A 59 0.88 10.68 -10.34
C LEU A 59 -0.40 10.08 -9.79
N TYR A 60 -0.26 9.35 -8.69
CA TYR A 60 -1.36 8.70 -8.01
C TYR A 60 -1.41 9.16 -6.56
N GLU A 61 -2.62 9.36 -6.04
CA GLU A 61 -2.86 9.71 -4.65
C GLU A 61 -3.74 8.66 -3.99
N VAL A 62 -3.54 8.43 -2.69
CA VAL A 62 -4.42 7.56 -1.90
C VAL A 62 -5.74 8.26 -1.70
N THR A 63 -6.84 7.66 -2.14
CA THR A 63 -8.19 8.23 -2.04
C THR A 63 -9.05 7.55 -1.00
N GLY A 64 -8.71 6.32 -0.61
CA GLY A 64 -9.48 5.57 0.37
C GLY A 64 -8.76 4.35 0.93
N ALA A 65 -9.35 3.81 1.99
CA ALA A 65 -9.02 2.50 2.51
C ALA A 65 -10.30 1.75 2.89
N SER A 66 -10.34 0.45 2.60
CA SER A 66 -11.41 -0.46 3.00
C SER A 66 -10.85 -1.58 3.86
N VAL A 67 -11.56 -1.98 4.91
CA VAL A 67 -11.11 -2.97 5.89
C VAL A 67 -12.12 -4.10 6.02
N ASP A 68 -11.66 -5.34 5.97
CA ASP A 68 -12.46 -6.52 6.29
C ASP A 68 -12.19 -6.98 7.73
N ILE A 69 -13.24 -7.19 8.52
CA ILE A 69 -13.16 -7.62 9.92
C ILE A 69 -13.63 -9.06 10.02
N ASP A 70 -12.78 -9.96 10.52
CA ASP A 70 -13.11 -11.39 10.71
C ASP A 70 -13.88 -11.61 12.02
N PHE A 71 -15.06 -11.02 12.10
CA PHE A 71 -15.96 -11.23 13.24
C PHE A 71 -17.09 -12.17 12.86
N LYS A 72 -17.23 -13.25 13.65
CA LYS A 72 -18.42 -14.09 13.65
C LYS A 72 -19.24 -13.76 14.91
N PRO A 73 -20.54 -13.45 14.77
CA PRO A 73 -21.40 -13.09 15.90
C PRO A 73 -21.59 -14.21 16.92
#